data_AF-A0A943PK57-F1
#
_entry.id   AF-A0A943PK57-F1
#
_cell.length_a   1.000
_cell.length_b   1.000
_cell.length_c   1.000
_cell.angle_alpha   90.00
_cell.angle_beta   90.00
_cell.angle_gamma   90.00
#
_symmetry.space_group_name_H-M   'P 1'
#
loop_
_entity.id
_entity.type
_entity.pdbx_description
1 polymer ?
#
loop_
_entity_poly.entity_id
_entity_poly.type
_entity_poly.pdbx_seq_one_letter_code
_entity_poly.pdbx_strand_id
1 'polypeptide(L)' 'MRRKKKSRLAAAEFLAVLIVTAVVFTKGLSAALAWRGYKAVGGEFMLLLLPIIYYEAKRIILDFVADFVELYRRAED' A
#
# COMPACT_ATOMS: atom_id res chain seq x y z
N MET A 1 -22.73 -0.21 16.42
CA MET A 1 -22.54 -0.98 15.15
C MET A 1 -21.59 -0.33 14.13
N ARG A 2 -21.57 1.00 13.95
CA ARG A 2 -20.76 1.71 12.92
C ARG A 2 -19.24 1.49 13.04
N ARG A 3 -18.69 1.41 14.27
CA ARG A 3 -17.26 1.16 14.54
C ARG A 3 -16.79 -0.24 14.12
N LYS A 4 -17.61 -1.28 14.37
CA LYS A 4 -17.34 -2.67 13.92
C LYS A 4 -17.31 -2.79 12.39
N LYS A 5 -18.17 -2.05 11.66
CA LYS A 5 -18.17 -2.04 10.18
C LYS A 5 -16.89 -1.42 9.61
N LYS A 6 -16.41 -0.30 10.16
CA LYS A 6 -15.12 0.31 9.77
C LYS A 6 -13.93 -0.63 9.99
N SER A 7 -13.92 -1.36 11.12
CA SER A 7 -12.86 -2.34 11.41
C SER A 7 -12.83 -3.51 10.43
N ARG A 8 -14.01 -4.03 10.02
CA ARG A 8 -14.09 -5.10 9.00
C ARG A 8 -13.61 -4.63 7.63
N LEU A 9 -13.93 -3.40 7.26
CA LEU A 9 -13.47 -2.83 5.99
C LEU A 9 -11.95 -2.65 5.98
N ALA A 10 -11.38 -2.13 7.07
CA ALA A 10 -9.92 -2.00 7.21
C ALA A 10 -9.21 -3.36 7.17
N ALA A 11 -9.78 -4.40 7.80
CA ALA A 11 -9.24 -5.75 7.74
C ALA A 11 -9.30 -6.34 6.32
N ALA A 12 -10.39 -6.12 5.59
CA ALA A 12 -10.53 -6.56 4.21
C ALA A 12 -9.55 -5.84 3.27
N GLU A 13 -9.37 -4.53 3.47
CA GLU A 13 -8.37 -3.73 2.75
C GLU A 13 -6.96 -4.27 3.01
N PHE A 14 -6.60 -4.50 4.28
CA PHE A 14 -5.31 -5.06 4.65
C PHE A 14 -5.07 -6.42 4.01
N LEU A 15 -6.07 -7.30 4.04
CA LEU A 15 -5.99 -8.61 3.39
C LEU A 15 -5.79 -8.49 1.87
N ALA A 16 -6.50 -7.56 1.22
CA ALA A 16 -6.33 -7.32 -0.21
C ALA A 16 -4.91 -6.83 -0.54
N VAL A 17 -4.37 -5.89 0.26
CA VAL A 17 -2.99 -5.40 0.10
C VAL A 17 -1.97 -6.53 0.29
N LEU A 18 -2.18 -7.42 1.25
CA LEU A 18 -1.30 -8.59 1.45
C LEU A 18 -1.36 -9.56 0.26
N ILE A 19 -2.55 -9.84 -0.27
CA ILE A 19 -2.71 -10.73 -1.44
C ILE A 19 -1.99 -10.13 -2.65
N VAL A 20 -2.21 -8.84 -2.94
CA VAL A 20 -1.52 -8.15 -4.04
C VAL A 20 -0.01 -8.18 -3.84
N THR A 21 0.47 -7.91 -2.62
CA THR A 21 1.89 -7.96 -2.28
C THR A 21 2.48 -9.35 -2.57
N ALA A 22 1.82 -10.41 -2.13
CA ALA A 22 2.29 -11.79 -2.35
C ALA A 22 2.32 -12.15 -3.84
N VAL A 23 1.31 -11.74 -4.61
CA VAL A 23 1.27 -11.96 -6.07
C VAL A 23 2.40 -11.20 -6.76
N VAL A 24 2.59 -9.92 -6.44
CA VAL A 24 3.64 -9.09 -7.05
C VAL A 24 5.03 -9.63 -6.68
N PHE A 25 5.24 -10.00 -5.42
CA PHE A 25 6.50 -10.57 -4.95
C PHE A 25 6.83 -11.90 -5.64
N THR A 26 5.89 -12.83 -5.72
CA THR A 26 6.11 -14.13 -6.37
C THR A 26 6.40 -13.98 -7.86
N LYS A 27 5.68 -13.10 -8.56
CA LYS A 27 5.97 -12.80 -9.98
C LYS A 27 7.31 -12.10 -10.14
N GLY A 28 7.67 -11.19 -9.24
CA GLY A 28 8.97 -10.52 -9.22
C GLY A 28 10.12 -11.50 -9.04
N LEU A 29 10.02 -12.44 -8.09
CA LEU A 29 10.99 -13.51 -7.91
C LEU A 29 11.13 -14.39 -9.15
N SER A 30 10.01 -14.82 -9.75
CA SER A 30 10.03 -15.64 -10.97
C SER A 30 10.65 -14.90 -12.15
N ALA A 31 10.35 -13.62 -12.31
CA ALA A 31 10.96 -12.78 -13.34
C ALA A 31 12.47 -12.65 -13.08
N ALA A 32 12.89 -12.33 -11.86
CA ALA A 32 14.31 -12.23 -11.53
C ALA A 32 15.07 -13.55 -11.80
N LEU A 33 14.46 -14.68 -11.43
CA LEU A 33 15.02 -16.01 -11.69
C LEU A 33 15.18 -16.26 -13.20
N ALA A 34 14.16 -15.95 -14.00
CA ALA A 34 14.20 -16.14 -15.44
C ALA A 34 15.28 -15.26 -16.12
N TRP A 35 15.49 -14.05 -15.62
CA TRP A 35 16.46 -13.12 -16.19
C TRP A 35 17.90 -13.40 -15.75
N ARG A 36 18.10 -13.84 -14.51
CA ARG A 36 19.44 -14.03 -13.92
C ARG A 36 19.92 -15.48 -13.94
N GLY A 37 19.03 -16.45 -14.06
CA GLY A 37 19.34 -17.88 -14.00
C GLY A 37 19.59 -18.44 -12.59
N TYR A 38 19.39 -17.63 -11.54
CA TYR A 38 19.52 -18.05 -10.14
C TYR A 38 18.47 -17.37 -9.25
N LYS A 39 18.19 -17.98 -8.09
CA LYS A 39 17.20 -17.45 -7.13
C LYS A 39 17.72 -16.14 -6.54
N ALA A 40 17.02 -15.05 -6.82
CA ALA A 40 17.42 -13.74 -6.36
C ALA A 40 16.98 -13.51 -4.90
N VAL A 41 17.90 -13.00 -4.08
CA VAL A 41 17.74 -12.76 -2.63
C VAL A 41 18.00 -11.29 -2.28
N GLY A 42 17.86 -10.39 -3.27
CA GLY A 42 18.23 -8.99 -3.14
C GLY A 42 17.01 -8.07 -3.19
N GLY A 43 17.03 -7.15 -4.16
CA GLY A 43 16.01 -6.11 -4.31
C GLY A 43 14.58 -6.63 -4.53
N GLU A 44 14.38 -7.88 -4.97
CA GLU A 44 13.04 -8.46 -5.10
C GLU A 44 12.31 -8.53 -3.76
N PHE A 45 13.04 -8.69 -2.65
CA PHE A 45 12.47 -8.68 -1.30
C PHE A 45 11.95 -7.31 -0.88
N MET A 46 12.35 -6.23 -1.56
CA MET A 46 11.77 -4.90 -1.31
C MET A 46 10.29 -4.83 -1.69
N LEU A 47 9.81 -5.71 -2.57
CA LEU A 47 8.38 -5.81 -2.86
C LEU A 47 7.56 -6.23 -1.63
N LEU A 48 8.17 -6.88 -0.64
CA LEU A 48 7.49 -7.20 0.63
C LEU A 48 7.21 -5.96 1.48
N LEU A 49 7.85 -4.82 1.19
CA LEU A 49 7.56 -3.55 1.86
C LEU A 49 6.33 -2.83 1.29
N LEU A 50 5.70 -3.35 0.23
CA LEU A 50 4.51 -2.77 -0.38
C LEU A 50 3.39 -2.42 0.62
N PRO A 51 3.07 -3.22 1.65
CA PRO A 51 2.07 -2.85 2.63
C PRO A 51 2.46 -1.59 3.41
N ILE A 52 3.73 -1.48 3.83
CA ILE A 52 4.23 -0.31 4.56
C ILE A 52 4.15 0.93 3.67
N ILE A 53 4.67 0.82 2.44
CA ILE A 53 4.64 1.90 1.46
C ILE A 53 3.20 2.34 1.18
N TYR A 54 2.28 1.38 1.01
CA TYR A 54 0.87 1.66 0.73
C TYR A 54 0.22 2.47 1.85
N TYR A 55 0.40 2.08 3.11
CA TYR A 55 -0.24 2.78 4.23
C TYR A 55 0.38 4.15 4.52
N GLU A 56 1.71 4.28 4.39
CA GLU A 56 2.35 5.60 4.52
C GLU A 56 1.93 6.54 3.40
N ALA A 57 1.93 6.07 2.14
CA ALA A 57 1.47 6.86 1.01
C ALA A 57 -0.01 7.26 1.16
N LYS A 58 -0.86 6.32 1.58
CA LYS A 58 -2.28 6.62 1.87
C LYS A 58 -2.43 7.70 2.93
N ARG A 59 -1.63 7.66 4.00
CA ARG A 59 -1.66 8.67 5.06
C ARG A 59 -1.25 10.05 4.53
N ILE A 60 -0.12 10.11 3.84
CA ILE A 60 0.39 11.36 3.23
C ILE A 60 -0.65 11.99 2.30
N ILE A 61 -1.29 11.20 1.44
CA ILE A 61 -2.31 11.70 0.51
C ILE A 61 -3.52 12.24 1.27
N LEU A 62 -4.00 11.53 2.29
CA LEU A 62 -5.14 11.97 3.09
C LEU A 62 -4.84 13.26 3.86
N ASP A 63 -3.64 13.37 4.41
CA ASP A 63 -3.18 14.57 5.12
C ASP A 63 -3.09 15.75 4.14
N PHE A 64 -2.48 15.56 2.97
CA PHE A 64 -2.41 16.58 1.93
C PHE A 64 -3.79 17.07 1.46
N VAL A 65 -4.73 16.15 1.26
CA VAL A 65 -6.11 16.50 0.89
C VAL A 65 -6.80 17.29 2.02
N ALA A 66 -6.59 16.90 3.28
CA ALA A 66 -7.17 17.62 4.41
C ALA A 66 -6.65 19.06 4.49
N ASP A 67 -5.34 19.25 4.33
CA ASP A 67 -4.71 20.57 4.31
C ASP A 67 -5.27 21.45 3.17
N PHE A 68 -5.45 20.87 1.98
CA PHE A 68 -6.00 21.59 0.84
C PHE A 68 -7.46 22.01 1.06
N VAL A 69 -8.28 21.12 1.63
CA VAL A 69 -9.68 21.42 1.97
C VAL A 69 -9.76 22.51 3.04
N GLU A 70 -8.86 22.51 4.01
CA GLU A 70 -8.79 23.56 5.03
C GLU A 70 -8.40 24.92 4.42
N LEU A 71 -7.42 24.93 3.51
CA LEU A 71 -7.00 26.14 2.81
C LEU A 71 -8.14 26.75 2.00
N TYR A 72 -8.91 25.92 1.28
CA TYR A 72 -10.05 26.37 0.49
C TYR A 72 -11.15 26.97 1.39
N ARG A 73 -11.47 26.33 2.51
CA ARG A 73 -12.49 26.83 3.44
C ARG A 73 -12.11 28.20 4.01
N ARG A 74 -10.84 28.42 4.36
CA ARG A 74 -10.35 29.72 4.84
C ARG A 74 -10.36 30.83 3.78
N ALA A 75 -10.45 30.48 2.49
CA ALA A 75 -10.53 31.46 1.41
C ALA A 75 -11.98 31.86 1.07
N GLU A 76 -12.97 31.08 1.51
CA GLU A 76 -14.40 31.40 1.40
C GLU A 76 -14.93 32.20 2.60
N ASP A 77 -14.23 32.19 3.73
CA ASP A 77 -14.48 33.02 4.93
C ASP A 77 -13.86 34.42 4.79
#